data_AF-A0A090W926-F1
#
_entry.id   AF-A0A090W926-F1
#
_cell.length_a   1.000
_cell.length_b   1.000
_cell.length_c   1.000
_cell.angle_alpha   90.00
_cell.angle_beta   90.00
_cell.angle_gamma   90.00
#
_symmetry.space_group_name_H-M   'P 1'
#
loop_
_entity.id
_entity.type
_entity.pdbx_description
1 polymer ?
#
loop_
_entity_poly.entity_id
_entity_poly.type
_entity_poly.pdbx_seq_one_letter_code
_entity_poly.pdbx_strand_id
1 'polypeptide(L)'
;MVEEVDDTVIDTQYDDNDGNLYKPDGDAASFASGTYDEDEYVKKTNEDEADFTDVANLLDIINDGSRTSDAEAWRASLETVFDTDVYLKYLAVNTVIQNWDTYGRMTHNYFLYNNPDTGKLNWIPWDNNESLQTGKQGGALSLDFSGLNSSTWPLIGYIYSDEVYRAKYDTYVQEVVDGPFETSAMQALYDSYSSLLEEYANAEVSGYTFLNSSSDFQSAVSGLKSHVSSRASAVSSYLND
;
A
#
# COMPACT_ATOMS: atom_id res chain seq x y z
N MET A 1 15.63 -12.62 -0.89
CA MET A 1 16.18 -11.44 -0.21
C MET A 1 15.35 -10.27 -0.66
N VAL A 2 14.84 -9.49 0.28
CA VAL A 2 14.09 -8.25 0.02
C VAL A 2 15.04 -7.11 0.40
N GLU A 3 14.96 -6.00 -0.31
CA GLU A 3 15.73 -4.81 0.02
C GLU A 3 15.23 -4.20 1.35
N GLU A 4 16.13 -3.80 2.24
CA GLU A 4 15.77 -3.26 3.55
C GLU A 4 15.49 -1.76 3.44
N VAL A 5 14.31 -1.35 3.92
CA VAL A 5 13.83 0.03 3.75
C VAL A 5 14.67 1.02 4.56
N ASP A 6 15.07 0.62 5.76
CA ASP A 6 15.87 1.41 6.70
C ASP A 6 17.38 1.36 6.45
N ASP A 7 17.80 0.78 5.32
CA ASP A 7 19.20 0.74 4.88
C ASP A 7 19.29 1.22 3.42
N THR A 8 19.24 0.30 2.45
CA THR A 8 19.60 0.64 1.06
C THR A 8 18.49 1.34 0.27
N VAL A 9 17.21 1.17 0.63
CA VAL A 9 16.12 1.87 -0.09
C VAL A 9 16.23 3.38 0.13
N ILE A 10 16.33 3.83 1.38
CA ILE A 10 16.44 5.27 1.66
C ILE A 10 17.70 5.88 1.04
N ASP A 11 18.83 5.16 1.07
CA ASP A 11 20.11 5.63 0.52
C ASP A 11 20.11 5.71 -1.02
N THR A 12 19.37 4.83 -1.71
CA THR A 12 19.44 4.75 -3.18
C THR A 12 18.28 5.41 -3.90
N GLN A 13 17.13 5.59 -3.23
CA GLN A 13 15.91 6.14 -3.84
C GLN A 13 15.69 7.62 -3.51
N TYR A 14 16.43 8.20 -2.56
CA TYR A 14 16.34 9.60 -2.16
C TYR A 14 17.70 10.28 -2.29
N ASP A 15 17.71 11.56 -2.68
CA ASP A 15 18.94 12.35 -2.74
C ASP A 15 19.43 12.72 -1.32
N ASP A 16 18.49 12.88 -0.39
CA ASP A 16 18.72 13.11 1.04
C ASP A 16 18.01 12.02 1.88
N ASN A 17 18.79 11.31 2.71
CA ASN A 17 18.35 10.22 3.60
C ASN A 17 18.33 10.61 5.10
N ASP A 18 18.50 11.89 5.46
CA ASP A 18 18.54 12.37 6.85
C ASP A 18 17.14 12.54 7.49
N GLY A 19 16.07 12.28 6.72
CA GLY A 19 14.69 12.38 7.19
C GLY A 19 14.28 11.33 8.22
N ASN A 20 13.19 11.60 8.96
CA ASN A 20 12.59 10.58 9.83
C ASN A 20 11.96 9.46 8.99
N LEU A 21 12.35 8.22 9.27
CA LEU A 21 11.73 7.01 8.75
C LEU A 21 10.97 6.31 9.88
N TYR A 22 9.69 6.04 9.65
CA TYR A 22 8.82 5.35 10.59
C TYR A 22 8.38 4.02 10.03
N LYS A 23 8.23 3.02 10.89
CA LYS A 23 7.47 1.79 10.64
C LYS A 23 6.32 1.69 11.64
N PRO A 24 5.20 2.38 11.39
CA PRO A 24 4.11 2.44 12.36
C PRO A 24 3.49 1.07 12.62
N ASP A 25 3.06 0.85 13.85
CA ASP A 25 2.26 -0.30 14.29
C ASP A 25 1.18 0.18 15.28
N GLY A 26 0.29 -0.69 15.74
CA GLY A 26 -0.70 -0.33 16.77
C GLY A 26 -1.79 0.65 16.31
N ASP A 27 -2.47 1.29 17.26
CA ASP A 27 -3.63 2.14 16.94
C ASP A 27 -3.23 3.44 16.22
N ALA A 28 -2.06 4.00 16.48
CA ALA A 28 -1.52 5.20 15.84
C ALA A 28 -1.31 5.02 14.33
N ALA A 29 -0.96 3.80 13.91
CA ALA A 29 -0.80 3.45 12.51
C ALA A 29 -2.12 3.48 11.70
N SER A 30 -3.28 3.61 12.36
CA SER A 30 -4.57 3.81 11.70
C SER A 30 -4.83 5.26 11.26
N PHE A 31 -4.11 6.24 11.82
CA PHE A 31 -4.39 7.68 11.67
C PHE A 31 -5.80 8.12 12.13
N ALA A 32 -6.53 7.26 12.84
CA ALA A 32 -7.84 7.61 13.37
C ALA A 32 -7.75 8.73 14.43
N SER A 33 -8.77 9.59 14.49
CA SER A 33 -8.80 10.65 15.48
C SER A 33 -8.70 10.10 16.91
N GLY A 34 -7.71 10.59 17.67
CA GLY A 34 -7.48 10.19 19.06
C GLY A 34 -6.58 8.97 19.24
N THR A 35 -5.95 8.45 18.18
CA THR A 35 -5.02 7.31 18.27
C THR A 35 -3.55 7.69 18.28
N TYR A 36 -3.21 8.99 18.32
CA TYR A 36 -1.81 9.43 18.34
C TYR A 36 -1.04 8.82 19.52
N ASP A 37 0.03 8.11 19.20
CA ASP A 37 0.99 7.57 20.18
C ASP A 37 2.39 7.52 19.54
N GLU A 38 3.35 8.23 20.14
CA GLU A 38 4.73 8.29 19.64
C GLU A 38 5.43 6.94 19.75
N ASP A 39 5.08 6.13 20.76
CA ASP A 39 5.67 4.80 20.96
C ASP A 39 5.28 3.82 19.82
N GLU A 40 4.19 4.12 19.10
CA GLU A 40 3.65 3.32 18.00
C GLU A 40 4.14 3.79 16.61
N TYR A 41 4.66 5.02 16.51
CA TYR A 41 5.40 5.49 15.32
C TYR A 41 6.87 5.08 15.42
N VAL A 42 7.14 3.77 15.39
CA VAL A 42 8.51 3.23 15.58
C VAL A 42 9.49 3.83 14.58
N LYS A 43 10.39 4.71 15.05
CA LYS A 43 11.46 5.29 14.25
C LYS A 43 12.50 4.24 13.84
N LYS A 44 13.05 4.44 12.65
CA LYS A 44 14.12 3.64 12.02
C LYS A 44 15.35 4.47 11.64
N THR A 45 15.17 5.79 11.62
CA THR A 45 16.23 6.80 11.58
C THR A 45 15.94 7.82 12.66
N ASN A 46 16.94 8.61 13.06
CA ASN A 46 16.80 9.65 14.08
C ASN A 46 16.15 9.14 15.38
N GLU A 47 16.47 7.90 15.79
CA GLU A 47 15.83 7.21 16.93
C GLU A 47 16.01 7.93 18.28
N ASP A 48 17.10 8.69 18.42
CA ASP A 48 17.38 9.49 19.61
C ASP A 48 16.66 10.86 19.62
N GLU A 49 15.99 11.23 18.53
CA GLU A 49 15.31 12.52 18.38
C GLU A 49 13.81 12.40 18.67
N ALA A 50 13.34 13.13 19.69
CA ALA A 50 11.93 13.20 20.07
C ALA A 50 11.13 14.21 19.22
N ASP A 51 11.30 14.18 17.91
CA ASP A 51 10.53 14.98 16.95
C ASP A 51 9.65 14.09 16.09
N PHE A 52 8.33 14.15 16.33
CA PHE A 52 7.27 13.45 15.58
C PHE A 52 6.30 14.45 14.93
N THR A 53 6.74 15.70 14.77
CA THR A 53 5.87 16.78 14.29
C THR A 53 5.34 16.51 12.89
N ASP A 54 6.08 15.76 12.06
CA ASP A 54 5.65 15.34 10.72
C ASP A 54 4.39 14.44 10.76
N VAL A 55 4.43 13.32 11.48
CA VAL A 55 3.29 12.39 11.60
C VAL A 55 2.14 12.99 12.40
N ALA A 56 2.42 13.83 13.40
CA ALA A 56 1.40 14.59 14.13
C ALA A 56 0.65 15.57 13.22
N ASN A 57 1.37 16.34 12.38
CA ASN A 57 0.77 17.26 11.43
C ASN A 57 -0.11 16.53 10.40
N LEU A 58 0.34 15.37 9.91
CA LEU A 58 -0.48 14.56 9.00
C LEU A 58 -1.78 14.09 9.69
N LEU A 59 -1.70 13.61 10.93
CA LEU A 59 -2.86 13.18 11.71
C LEU A 59 -3.87 14.32 11.92
N ASP A 60 -3.38 15.51 12.26
CA ASP A 60 -4.23 16.68 12.47
C ASP A 60 -4.93 17.10 11.16
N ILE A 61 -4.17 17.21 10.06
CA ILE A 61 -4.71 17.63 8.77
C ILE A 61 -5.70 16.60 8.21
N ILE A 62 -5.40 15.30 8.28
CA ILE A 62 -6.30 14.27 7.71
C ILE A 62 -7.65 14.26 8.44
N ASN A 63 -7.67 14.57 9.74
CA ASN A 63 -8.88 14.63 10.56
C ASN A 63 -9.53 16.02 10.63
N ASP A 64 -8.97 17.04 9.98
CA ASP A 64 -9.50 18.40 10.04
C ASP A 64 -10.86 18.54 9.34
N GLY A 65 -11.77 19.29 9.98
CA GLY A 65 -13.14 19.48 9.49
C GLY A 65 -13.24 20.24 8.16
N SER A 66 -12.21 21.03 7.80
CA SER A 66 -12.11 21.73 6.52
C SER A 66 -12.22 20.78 5.34
N ARG A 67 -11.89 19.50 5.48
CA ARG A 67 -12.13 18.49 4.44
C ARG A 67 -13.55 18.52 3.87
N THR A 68 -14.54 18.86 4.71
CA THR A 68 -15.95 18.94 4.31
C THR A 68 -16.45 20.36 4.12
N SER A 69 -15.92 21.35 4.85
CA SER A 69 -16.40 22.74 4.77
C SER A 69 -15.64 23.59 3.74
N ASP A 70 -14.40 23.23 3.43
CA ASP A 70 -13.50 23.89 2.47
C ASP A 70 -12.46 22.89 1.95
N ALA A 71 -12.92 21.97 1.09
CA ALA A 71 -12.10 20.87 0.60
C ALA A 71 -10.85 21.35 -0.16
N GLU A 72 -10.90 22.51 -0.82
CA GLU A 72 -9.74 23.08 -1.52
C GLU A 72 -8.63 23.50 -0.54
N ALA A 73 -8.98 24.21 0.53
CA ALA A 73 -8.02 24.57 1.58
C ALA A 73 -7.46 23.33 2.29
N TRP A 74 -8.30 22.32 2.52
CA TRP A 74 -7.88 21.06 3.11
C TRP A 74 -6.84 20.33 2.24
N ARG A 75 -7.12 20.16 0.94
CA ARG A 75 -6.18 19.57 -0.02
C ARG A 75 -4.86 20.33 -0.06
N ALA A 76 -4.93 21.66 -0.15
CA ALA A 76 -3.75 22.52 -0.15
C ALA A 76 -2.91 22.32 1.11
N SER A 77 -3.53 22.14 2.27
CA SER A 77 -2.83 21.86 3.53
C SER A 77 -2.22 20.47 3.54
N LEU A 78 -2.99 19.43 3.16
CA LEU A 78 -2.52 18.05 3.11
C LEU A 78 -1.31 17.88 2.18
N GLU A 79 -1.33 18.51 1.01
CA GLU A 79 -0.26 18.42 0.02
C GLU A 79 1.04 19.14 0.42
N THR A 80 1.03 19.91 1.52
CA THR A 80 2.27 20.48 2.09
C THR A 80 3.04 19.51 2.97
N VAL A 81 2.38 18.50 3.55
CA VAL A 81 3.00 17.56 4.49
C VAL A 81 3.00 16.12 4.01
N PHE A 82 2.19 15.78 3.00
CA PHE A 82 2.03 14.41 2.52
C PHE A 82 2.07 14.35 1.00
N ASP A 83 2.84 13.39 0.48
CA ASP A 83 2.88 13.12 -0.95
C ASP A 83 1.65 12.31 -1.38
N THR A 84 0.55 13.03 -1.60
CA THR A 84 -0.73 12.44 -2.00
C THR A 84 -0.66 11.75 -3.36
N ASP A 85 0.23 12.16 -4.26
CA ASP A 85 0.41 11.55 -5.58
C ASP A 85 0.98 10.13 -5.44
N VAL A 86 2.07 10.00 -4.68
CA VAL A 86 2.67 8.69 -4.35
C VAL A 86 1.69 7.80 -3.59
N TYR A 87 0.99 8.35 -2.60
CA TYR A 87 0.01 7.59 -1.84
C TYR A 87 -1.16 7.08 -2.70
N LEU A 88 -1.71 7.92 -3.59
CA LEU A 88 -2.81 7.52 -4.47
C LEU A 88 -2.37 6.46 -5.49
N LYS A 89 -1.13 6.52 -6.00
CA LYS A 89 -0.55 5.46 -6.84
C LYS A 89 -0.40 4.15 -6.07
N TYR A 90 0.14 4.20 -4.85
CA TYR A 90 0.20 3.05 -3.96
C TYR A 90 -1.20 2.46 -3.74
N LEU A 91 -2.18 3.31 -3.40
CA LEU A 91 -3.54 2.87 -3.10
C LEU A 91 -4.18 2.18 -4.31
N ALA A 92 -4.01 2.73 -5.52
CA ALA A 92 -4.45 2.10 -6.77
C ALA A 92 -3.78 0.73 -6.98
N VAL A 93 -2.45 0.65 -6.88
CA VAL A 93 -1.72 -0.62 -6.99
C VAL A 93 -2.22 -1.64 -5.98
N ASN A 94 -2.26 -1.27 -4.69
CA ASN A 94 -2.64 -2.13 -3.58
C ASN A 94 -4.04 -2.74 -3.77
N THR A 95 -4.98 -1.92 -4.24
CA THR A 95 -6.37 -2.33 -4.45
C THR A 95 -6.51 -3.20 -5.71
N VAL A 96 -5.72 -2.95 -6.76
CA VAL A 96 -5.69 -3.80 -7.96
C VAL A 96 -5.08 -5.17 -7.66
N ILE A 97 -3.95 -5.23 -6.95
CA ILE A 97 -3.28 -6.50 -6.60
C ILE A 97 -3.99 -7.27 -5.49
N GLN A 98 -4.98 -6.67 -4.84
CA GLN A 98 -5.72 -7.22 -3.70
C GLN A 98 -4.82 -7.62 -2.51
N ASN A 99 -3.98 -6.70 -2.03
CA ASN A 99 -3.34 -6.92 -0.74
C ASN A 99 -4.32 -6.62 0.40
N TRP A 100 -4.61 -7.61 1.25
CA TRP A 100 -5.53 -7.47 2.37
C TRP A 100 -4.81 -7.23 3.71
N ASP A 101 -3.51 -7.50 3.81
CA ASP A 101 -2.74 -7.41 5.05
C ASP A 101 -1.97 -6.09 5.11
N THR A 102 -2.70 -4.97 5.06
CA THR A 102 -2.11 -3.62 5.08
C THR A 102 -3.14 -2.57 5.53
N TYR A 103 -2.74 -1.31 5.60
CA TYR A 103 -3.58 -0.17 5.96
C TYR A 103 -4.96 -0.21 5.27
N GLY A 104 -6.02 -0.02 6.05
CA GLY A 104 -7.41 -0.19 5.61
C GLY A 104 -8.05 -1.52 6.03
N ARG A 105 -7.23 -2.48 6.46
CA ARG A 105 -7.64 -3.74 7.10
C ARG A 105 -6.80 -4.03 8.34
N MET A 106 -5.52 -3.69 8.30
CA MET A 106 -4.53 -3.85 9.36
C MET A 106 -3.81 -2.54 9.65
N THR A 107 -3.19 -2.45 10.81
CA THR A 107 -2.47 -1.26 11.27
C THR A 107 -0.95 -1.40 11.08
N HIS A 108 -0.51 -1.99 9.98
CA HIS A 108 0.91 -2.23 9.70
C HIS A 108 1.19 -2.39 8.20
N ASN A 109 2.39 -2.85 7.85
CA ASN A 109 2.86 -3.14 6.49
C ASN A 109 3.05 -1.92 5.58
N TYR A 110 3.56 -0.84 6.18
CA TYR A 110 4.07 0.31 5.45
C TYR A 110 5.15 1.03 6.28
N PHE A 111 5.93 1.85 5.59
CA PHE A 111 6.79 2.87 6.19
C PHE A 111 6.32 4.26 5.77
N LEU A 112 6.69 5.26 6.57
CA LEU A 112 6.58 6.67 6.22
C LEU A 112 7.95 7.30 6.29
N TYR A 113 8.39 7.92 5.21
CA TYR A 113 9.65 8.66 5.17
C TYR A 113 9.37 10.16 5.01
N ASN A 114 9.83 10.98 5.94
CA ASN A 114 9.77 12.43 5.82
C ASN A 114 10.92 12.92 4.94
N ASN A 115 10.68 13.07 3.65
CA ASN A 115 11.69 13.41 2.66
C ASN A 115 12.19 14.86 2.82
N PRO A 116 13.47 15.09 3.18
CA PRO A 116 14.02 16.43 3.42
C PRO A 116 13.95 17.38 2.22
N ASP A 117 14.04 16.85 0.98
CA ASP A 117 14.01 17.66 -0.24
C ASP A 117 12.65 18.33 -0.47
N THR A 118 11.58 17.67 -0.01
CA THR A 118 10.20 18.12 -0.26
C THR A 118 9.48 18.58 1.01
N GLY A 119 9.96 18.16 2.18
CA GLY A 119 9.29 18.33 3.47
C GLY A 119 8.00 17.52 3.59
N LYS A 120 7.84 16.44 2.81
CA LYS A 120 6.63 15.62 2.77
C LYS A 120 6.89 14.20 3.24
N LEU A 121 5.90 13.63 3.91
CA LEU A 121 5.83 12.20 4.18
C LEU A 121 5.52 11.44 2.87
N ASN A 122 6.42 10.53 2.50
CA ASN A 122 6.26 9.57 1.43
C ASN A 122 5.81 8.21 2.00
N TRP A 123 4.79 7.61 1.38
CA TRP A 123 4.31 6.28 1.72
C TRP A 123 5.15 5.21 1.02
N ILE A 124 5.65 4.22 1.76
CA ILE A 124 6.43 3.11 1.22
C ILE A 124 5.76 1.79 1.62
N PRO A 125 5.23 0.98 0.68
CA PRO A 125 4.59 -0.29 1.01
C PRO A 125 5.61 -1.31 1.50
N TRP A 126 5.19 -2.18 2.43
CA TRP A 126 6.02 -3.28 2.93
C TRP A 126 5.22 -4.58 3.02
N ASP A 127 5.91 -5.72 2.99
CA ASP A 127 5.34 -7.07 3.21
C ASP A 127 4.04 -7.36 2.43
N ASN A 128 4.12 -7.32 1.09
CA ASN A 128 2.98 -7.60 0.21
C ASN A 128 2.77 -9.11 -0.07
N ASN A 129 3.27 -9.99 0.79
CA ASN A 129 3.17 -11.44 0.63
C ASN A 129 1.70 -11.94 0.60
N GLU A 130 0.78 -11.20 1.20
CA GLU A 130 -0.64 -11.50 1.30
C GLU A 130 -1.47 -10.93 0.12
N SER A 131 -0.82 -10.51 -0.96
CA SER A 131 -1.44 -10.01 -2.20
C SER A 131 -1.67 -11.11 -3.26
N LEU A 132 -2.19 -10.71 -4.43
CA LEU A 132 -2.43 -11.55 -5.61
C LEU A 132 -3.46 -12.67 -5.38
N GLN A 133 -4.39 -12.43 -4.47
CA GLN A 133 -5.48 -13.31 -4.08
C GLN A 133 -6.69 -12.48 -3.62
N THR A 134 -7.87 -13.08 -3.53
CA THR A 134 -9.06 -12.37 -3.01
C THR A 134 -8.90 -11.91 -1.55
N GLY A 135 -7.98 -12.53 -0.81
CA GLY A 135 -7.69 -12.30 0.61
C GLY A 135 -8.20 -13.42 1.52
N LYS A 136 -7.88 -13.37 2.83
CA LYS A 136 -8.31 -14.37 3.83
C LYS A 136 -9.73 -14.09 4.35
N GLN A 137 -10.04 -14.41 5.61
CA GLN A 137 -11.37 -14.35 6.27
C GLN A 137 -11.98 -12.92 6.43
N GLY A 138 -11.74 -12.04 5.47
CA GLY A 138 -12.33 -10.71 5.34
C GLY A 138 -12.18 -10.10 3.93
N GLY A 139 -11.37 -10.71 3.06
CA GLY A 139 -11.03 -10.22 1.73
C GLY A 139 -10.19 -8.94 1.73
N ALA A 140 -9.57 -8.63 0.58
CA ALA A 140 -9.02 -7.31 0.33
C ALA A 140 -10.12 -6.24 0.25
N LEU A 141 -9.74 -4.96 0.21
CA LEU A 141 -10.71 -3.88 0.00
C LEU A 141 -11.29 -3.93 -1.43
N SER A 142 -12.55 -3.52 -1.56
CA SER A 142 -13.18 -3.27 -2.87
C SER A 142 -12.52 -2.09 -3.57
N LEU A 143 -12.59 -2.04 -4.91
CA LEU A 143 -12.04 -0.95 -5.72
C LEU A 143 -12.63 0.42 -5.36
N ASP A 144 -13.90 0.44 -4.94
CA ASP A 144 -14.65 1.63 -4.55
C ASP A 144 -14.63 1.89 -3.03
N PHE A 145 -13.89 1.06 -2.27
CA PHE A 145 -13.85 1.06 -0.81
C PHE A 145 -15.23 0.91 -0.14
N SER A 146 -16.19 0.28 -0.81
CA SER A 146 -17.51 -0.04 -0.25
C SER A 146 -17.36 -0.82 1.07
N GLY A 147 -17.99 -0.30 2.13
CA GLY A 147 -17.96 -0.90 3.46
C GLY A 147 -16.74 -0.54 4.33
N LEU A 148 -15.80 0.28 3.84
CA LEU A 148 -14.73 0.84 4.66
C LEU A 148 -15.30 1.84 5.68
N ASN A 149 -14.85 1.75 6.93
CA ASN A 149 -15.12 2.78 7.92
C ASN A 149 -14.06 3.89 7.84
N SER A 150 -14.44 5.05 7.29
CA SER A 150 -13.53 6.19 7.14
C SER A 150 -13.04 6.80 8.45
N SER A 151 -13.74 6.61 9.59
CA SER A 151 -13.20 7.09 10.88
C SER A 151 -12.13 6.17 11.45
N THR A 152 -12.10 4.90 11.01
CA THR A 152 -11.05 3.93 11.36
C THR A 152 -9.88 4.01 10.39
N TRP A 153 -10.16 4.31 9.12
CA TRP A 153 -9.16 4.36 8.04
C TRP A 153 -9.20 5.69 7.28
N PRO A 154 -8.95 6.82 7.95
CA PRO A 154 -9.13 8.16 7.39
C PRO A 154 -8.30 8.40 6.12
N LEU A 155 -7.03 8.00 6.05
CA LEU A 155 -6.25 8.19 4.82
C LEU A 155 -6.90 7.58 3.57
N ILE A 156 -7.60 6.44 3.65
CA ILE A 156 -8.36 5.93 2.49
C ILE A 156 -9.70 6.64 2.43
N GLY A 157 -10.50 6.56 3.48
CA GLY A 157 -11.90 6.95 3.45
C GLY A 157 -12.11 8.44 3.19
N TYR A 158 -11.25 9.30 3.72
CA TYR A 158 -11.35 10.75 3.59
C TYR A 158 -10.76 11.27 2.28
N ILE A 159 -9.63 10.72 1.83
CA ILE A 159 -9.03 11.05 0.54
C ILE A 159 -9.95 10.57 -0.61
N TYR A 160 -10.44 9.33 -0.56
CA TYR A 160 -11.32 8.79 -1.60
C TYR A 160 -12.72 9.45 -1.63
N SER A 161 -13.16 10.05 -0.52
CA SER A 161 -14.40 10.84 -0.48
C SER A 161 -14.28 12.18 -1.20
N ASP A 162 -13.07 12.71 -1.39
CA ASP A 162 -12.82 13.94 -2.14
C ASP A 162 -12.83 13.66 -3.65
N GLU A 163 -13.62 14.40 -4.42
CA GLU A 163 -13.82 14.12 -5.84
C GLU A 163 -12.56 14.33 -6.69
N VAL A 164 -11.66 15.24 -6.28
CA VAL A 164 -10.41 15.51 -7.00
C VAL A 164 -9.43 14.36 -6.79
N TYR A 165 -9.30 13.88 -5.55
CA TYR A 165 -8.45 12.73 -5.27
C TYR A 165 -9.03 11.43 -5.81
N ARG A 166 -10.35 11.24 -5.76
CA ARG A 166 -10.99 10.07 -6.38
C ARG A 166 -10.72 10.01 -7.88
N ALA A 167 -10.87 11.12 -8.59
CA ALA A 167 -10.57 11.16 -10.03
C ALA A 167 -9.10 10.80 -10.35
N LYS A 168 -8.15 11.22 -9.50
CA LYS A 168 -6.74 10.80 -9.60
C LYS A 168 -6.56 9.30 -9.33
N TYR A 169 -7.18 8.79 -8.27
CA TYR A 169 -7.18 7.36 -7.95
C TYR A 169 -7.72 6.51 -9.11
N ASP A 170 -8.87 6.90 -9.68
CA ASP A 170 -9.48 6.18 -10.81
C ASP A 170 -8.55 6.17 -12.04
N THR A 171 -7.88 7.28 -12.29
CA THR A 171 -6.85 7.37 -13.33
C THR A 171 -5.70 6.39 -13.05
N TYR A 172 -5.16 6.36 -11.84
CA TYR A 172 -4.09 5.41 -11.49
C TYR A 172 -4.55 3.96 -11.51
N VAL A 173 -5.79 3.66 -11.13
CA VAL A 173 -6.35 2.30 -11.24
C VAL A 173 -6.34 1.83 -12.69
N GLN A 174 -6.73 2.69 -13.64
CA GLN A 174 -6.62 2.39 -15.07
C GLN A 174 -5.17 2.21 -15.50
N GLU A 175 -4.28 3.13 -15.12
CA GLU A 175 -2.85 3.07 -15.47
C GLU A 175 -2.19 1.77 -14.97
N VAL A 176 -2.58 1.27 -13.78
CA VAL A 176 -2.04 0.02 -13.25
C VAL A 176 -2.39 -1.17 -14.14
N VAL A 177 -3.64 -1.31 -14.59
CA VAL A 177 -4.05 -2.46 -15.42
C VAL A 177 -3.63 -2.33 -16.88
N ASP A 178 -3.35 -1.12 -17.36
CA ASP A 178 -2.82 -0.88 -18.72
C ASP A 178 -1.29 -0.97 -18.77
N GLY A 179 -0.61 -0.80 -17.63
CA GLY A 179 0.84 -0.78 -17.53
C GLY A 179 1.39 -1.95 -16.70
N PRO A 180 1.83 -1.71 -15.46
CA PRO A 180 2.59 -2.67 -14.66
C PRO A 180 1.83 -3.97 -14.36
N PHE A 181 0.50 -3.95 -14.38
CA PHE A 181 -0.35 -5.10 -14.10
C PHE A 181 -1.17 -5.55 -15.32
N GLU A 182 -0.70 -5.23 -16.54
CA GLU A 182 -1.32 -5.71 -17.78
C GLU A 182 -1.34 -7.25 -17.81
N THR A 183 -2.47 -7.82 -18.23
CA THR A 183 -2.76 -9.24 -18.08
C THR A 183 -1.73 -10.13 -18.78
N SER A 184 -1.39 -9.83 -20.03
CA SER A 184 -0.48 -10.65 -20.82
C SER A 184 0.95 -10.54 -20.30
N ALA A 185 1.39 -9.33 -19.96
CA ALA A 185 2.70 -9.05 -19.39
C ALA A 185 2.89 -9.76 -18.04
N MET A 186 1.91 -9.68 -17.15
CA MET A 186 1.95 -10.37 -15.85
C MET A 186 1.91 -11.89 -15.98
N GLN A 187 1.08 -12.44 -16.88
CA GLN A 187 1.07 -13.88 -17.13
C GLN A 187 2.42 -14.37 -17.64
N ALA A 188 3.08 -13.62 -18.52
CA ALA A 188 4.44 -13.93 -19.00
C ALA A 188 5.50 -13.79 -17.89
N LEU A 189 5.35 -12.83 -16.99
CA LEU A 189 6.22 -12.67 -15.83
C LEU A 189 6.09 -13.86 -14.86
N TYR A 190 4.86 -14.31 -14.58
CA TYR A 190 4.61 -15.51 -13.78
C TYR A 190 5.21 -16.76 -14.43
N ASP A 191 5.13 -16.91 -15.75
CA ASP A 191 5.79 -18.00 -16.47
C ASP A 191 7.31 -17.96 -16.34
N SER A 192 7.89 -16.76 -16.44
CA SER A 192 9.33 -16.57 -16.32
C SER A 192 9.85 -16.93 -14.93
N TYR A 193 9.19 -16.44 -13.87
CA TYR A 193 9.58 -16.76 -12.50
C TYR A 193 9.26 -18.19 -12.09
N SER A 194 8.12 -18.75 -12.53
CA SER A 194 7.81 -20.15 -12.25
C SER A 194 8.83 -21.09 -12.87
N SER A 195 9.25 -20.84 -14.11
CA SER A 195 10.30 -21.61 -14.77
C SER A 195 11.65 -21.55 -14.04
N LEU A 196 11.98 -20.39 -13.46
CA LEU A 196 13.21 -20.20 -12.67
C LEU A 196 13.15 -20.97 -11.33
N LEU A 197 11.97 -21.05 -10.71
CA LEU A 197 11.80 -21.55 -9.35
C LEU A 197 11.35 -23.02 -9.28
N GLU A 198 10.82 -23.59 -10.36
CA GLU A 198 10.15 -24.90 -10.35
C GLU A 198 11.04 -26.04 -9.82
N GLU A 199 12.31 -26.09 -10.22
CA GLU A 199 13.25 -27.11 -9.72
C GLU A 199 13.43 -27.02 -8.20
N TYR A 200 13.56 -25.80 -7.67
CA TYR A 200 13.78 -25.56 -6.24
C TYR A 200 12.52 -25.82 -5.42
N ALA A 201 11.35 -25.39 -5.91
CA ALA A 201 10.06 -25.65 -5.27
C ALA A 201 9.80 -27.16 -5.15
N ASN A 202 10.10 -27.93 -6.20
CA ASN A 202 9.94 -29.39 -6.18
C ASN A 202 11.00 -30.13 -5.34
N ALA A 203 12.07 -29.44 -4.94
CA ALA A 203 13.14 -29.96 -4.10
C ALA A 203 12.98 -29.58 -2.61
N GLU A 204 11.88 -28.89 -2.24
CA GLU A 204 11.60 -28.56 -0.84
C GLU A 204 11.55 -29.81 0.05
N VAL A 205 12.05 -29.67 1.29
CA VAL A 205 12.22 -30.79 2.21
C VAL A 205 11.13 -30.81 3.29
N SER A 206 10.83 -31.99 3.82
CA SER A 206 9.82 -32.16 4.86
C SER A 206 10.10 -31.25 6.08
N GLY A 207 9.07 -30.57 6.56
CA GLY A 207 9.16 -29.56 7.63
C GLY A 207 9.49 -28.15 7.16
N TYR A 208 9.90 -27.98 5.90
CA TYR A 208 10.26 -26.71 5.28
C TYR A 208 9.64 -26.58 3.88
N THR A 209 8.38 -27.02 3.76
CA THR A 209 7.63 -26.95 2.51
C THR A 209 6.21 -26.47 2.76
N PHE A 210 5.69 -25.65 1.85
CA PHE A 210 4.27 -25.28 1.80
C PHE A 210 3.49 -26.16 0.81
N LEU A 211 4.16 -27.06 0.10
CA LEU A 211 3.58 -27.92 -0.91
C LEU A 211 3.16 -29.25 -0.28
N ASN A 212 1.93 -29.69 -0.56
CA ASN A 212 1.47 -31.05 -0.29
C ASN A 212 1.86 -31.99 -1.43
N SER A 213 2.08 -31.43 -2.63
CA SER A 213 2.50 -32.14 -3.84
C SER A 213 3.19 -31.19 -4.81
N SER A 214 3.97 -31.73 -5.76
CA SER A 214 4.58 -30.93 -6.83
C SER A 214 3.55 -30.20 -7.72
N SER A 215 2.33 -30.73 -7.81
CA SER A 215 1.25 -30.06 -8.54
C SER A 215 0.70 -28.80 -7.86
N ASP A 216 0.97 -28.60 -6.57
CA ASP A 216 0.51 -27.42 -5.83
C ASP A 216 1.17 -26.14 -6.39
N PHE A 217 2.45 -26.22 -6.77
CA PHE A 217 3.19 -25.10 -7.36
C PHE A 217 2.57 -24.65 -8.69
N GLN A 218 2.35 -25.59 -9.62
CA GLN A 218 1.73 -25.29 -10.92
C GLN A 218 0.27 -24.81 -10.78
N SER A 219 -0.44 -25.32 -9.78
CA SER A 219 -1.80 -24.86 -9.45
C SER A 219 -1.80 -23.43 -8.94
N ALA A 220 -0.84 -23.07 -8.09
CA ALA A 220 -0.67 -21.70 -7.59
C ALA A 220 -0.37 -20.72 -8.74
N VAL A 221 0.55 -21.08 -9.66
CA VAL A 221 0.84 -20.27 -10.86
C VAL A 221 -0.41 -20.06 -11.72
N SER A 222 -1.21 -21.11 -11.93
CA SER A 222 -2.49 -21.02 -12.66
C SER A 222 -3.50 -20.11 -11.95
N GLY A 223 -3.50 -20.12 -10.61
CA GLY A 223 -4.24 -19.20 -9.76
C GLY A 223 -3.84 -17.76 -9.99
N LEU A 224 -2.54 -17.44 -9.97
CA LEU A 224 -2.02 -16.08 -10.22
C LEU A 224 -2.41 -15.56 -11.61
N LYS A 225 -2.34 -16.40 -12.64
CA LYS A 225 -2.77 -16.04 -14.01
C LYS A 225 -4.26 -15.74 -14.10
N SER A 226 -5.08 -16.53 -13.40
CA SER A 226 -6.52 -16.30 -13.33
C SER A 226 -6.86 -15.04 -12.53
N HIS A 227 -6.11 -14.80 -11.44
CA HIS A 227 -6.26 -13.60 -10.61
C HIS A 227 -6.06 -12.33 -11.44
N VAL A 228 -4.94 -12.18 -12.17
CA VAL A 228 -4.70 -10.95 -12.95
C VAL A 228 -5.80 -10.69 -13.99
N SER A 229 -6.27 -11.72 -14.71
CA SER A 229 -7.38 -11.56 -15.65
C SER A 229 -8.69 -11.14 -14.96
N SER A 230 -8.96 -11.70 -13.78
CA SER A 230 -10.13 -11.31 -12.99
C SER A 230 -10.07 -9.86 -12.50
N ARG A 231 -8.86 -9.37 -12.15
CA ARG A 231 -8.66 -7.99 -11.71
C ARG A 231 -8.82 -6.99 -12.84
N ALA A 232 -8.29 -7.28 -14.03
CA ALA A 232 -8.54 -6.46 -15.22
C ALA A 232 -10.06 -6.33 -15.51
N SER A 233 -10.80 -7.43 -15.38
CA SER A 233 -12.27 -7.41 -15.55
C SER A 233 -12.97 -6.59 -14.46
N ALA A 234 -12.55 -6.75 -13.20
CA ALA A 234 -13.13 -5.99 -12.08
C ALA A 234 -12.86 -4.49 -12.18
N VAL A 235 -11.66 -4.08 -12.60
CA VAL A 235 -11.31 -2.69 -12.86
C VAL A 235 -12.15 -2.11 -14.00
N SER A 236 -12.30 -2.87 -15.09
CA SER A 236 -13.17 -2.46 -16.19
C SER A 236 -14.62 -2.27 -15.74
N SER A 237 -15.17 -3.12 -14.88
CA SER A 237 -16.50 -2.90 -14.32
C SER A 237 -16.56 -1.66 -13.45
N TYR A 238 -15.64 -1.52 -12.49
CA TYR A 238 -15.58 -0.39 -11.56
C TYR A 238 -15.51 0.98 -12.25
N LEU A 239 -14.68 1.13 -13.29
CA LEU A 239 -14.50 2.41 -13.98
C LEU A 239 -15.64 2.77 -14.96
N ASN A 240 -16.54 1.83 -15.25
CA ASN A 240 -17.67 2.02 -16.18
C ASN A 240 -19.04 2.12 -15.46
N ASP A 241 -19.07 1.96 -14.14
CA ASP A 241 -20.26 2.14 -13.30
C ASP A 241 -20.48 3.62 -12.93
#